data_AF-A0A1E7N8Y0-F1
#
_entry.id   AF-A0A1E7N8Y0-F1
#
_cell.length_a   1.000
_cell.length_b   1.000
_cell.length_c   1.000
_cell.angle_alpha   90.00
_cell.angle_beta   90.00
_cell.angle_gamma   90.00
#
_symmetry.space_group_name_H-M   'P 1'
#
loop_
_entity.id
_entity.type
_entity.pdbx_description
1 polymer ?
#
loop_
_entity_poly.entity_id
_entity_poly.type
_entity_poly.pdbx_seq_one_letter_code
_entity_poly.pdbx_strand_id
1 'polypeptide(L)'
;MDRFQLRRALRAAGVPQPYYEIPGCPGGPQRADRYFLEERAGVWVVGVHERGERAVLERFTDEDRACRWLYDRLTDGGPAPVPAAPEEMDALLHDSDGIQRRAREQFERALAEARRRPLQEPAAADGPAEPPLSP
;
A
#
# COMPACT_ATOMS: atom_id res chain seq x y z
N MET A 1 5.75 31.09 -13.63
CA MET A 1 4.57 30.50 -13.00
C MET A 1 4.81 30.44 -11.50
N ASP A 2 4.11 31.26 -10.74
CA ASP A 2 4.14 31.20 -9.28
C ASP A 2 3.10 30.20 -8.74
N ARG A 3 3.15 29.92 -7.44
CA ARG A 3 2.25 29.00 -6.71
C ARG A 3 0.75 29.32 -6.88
N PHE A 4 0.38 30.59 -7.03
CA PHE A 4 -1.02 30.98 -7.24
C PHE A 4 -1.45 30.75 -8.69
N GLN A 5 -0.56 31.05 -9.64
CA GLN A 5 -0.76 30.72 -11.05
C GLN A 5 -0.88 29.20 -11.25
N LEU A 6 -0.05 28.40 -10.57
CA LEU A 6 -0.15 26.94 -10.57
C LEU A 6 -1.52 26.47 -10.09
N ARG A 7 -2.00 26.96 -8.94
CA ARG A 7 -3.35 26.61 -8.45
C ARG A 7 -4.43 26.92 -9.47
N ARG A 8 -4.35 28.09 -10.12
CA ARG A 8 -5.33 28.49 -11.14
C ARG A 8 -5.26 27.57 -12.36
N ALA A 9 -4.06 27.20 -12.79
CA ALA A 9 -3.84 26.29 -13.89
C ALA A 9 -4.34 24.86 -13.59
N LEU A 10 -4.06 24.32 -12.40
CA LEU A 10 -4.57 23.01 -11.97
C LEU A 10 -6.09 22.98 -11.89
N ARG A 11 -6.71 24.04 -11.36
CA ARG A 11 -8.17 24.18 -11.34
C ARG A 11 -8.75 24.23 -12.76
N ALA A 12 -8.11 24.96 -13.67
CA ALA A 12 -8.53 25.05 -15.06
C ALA A 12 -8.36 23.71 -15.81
N ALA A 13 -7.34 22.93 -15.45
CA ALA A 13 -7.11 21.58 -15.97
C ALA A 13 -8.04 20.51 -15.33
N GLY A 14 -8.88 20.88 -14.37
CA GLY A 14 -9.82 19.97 -13.71
C GLY A 14 -9.20 19.08 -12.64
N VAL A 15 -7.96 19.35 -12.21
CA VAL A 15 -7.32 18.59 -11.14
C VAL A 15 -8.02 18.88 -9.81
N PRO A 16 -8.52 17.85 -9.08
CA PRO A 16 -9.25 18.11 -7.84
C PRO A 16 -8.31 18.59 -6.75
N GLN A 17 -8.73 19.63 -6.03
CA GLN A 17 -7.93 20.27 -4.97
C GLN A 17 -7.40 19.33 -3.86
N PRO A 18 -8.10 18.24 -3.45
CA PRO A 18 -7.58 17.32 -2.43
C PRO A 18 -6.31 16.54 -2.81
N TYR A 19 -5.92 16.53 -4.09
CA TYR A 19 -4.74 15.81 -4.59
C TYR A 19 -3.43 16.60 -4.45
N TYR A 20 -3.49 17.88 -4.09
CA TYR A 20 -2.29 18.70 -3.97
C TYR A 20 -2.36 19.70 -2.82
N GLU A 21 -1.21 19.97 -2.22
CA GLU A 21 -1.00 20.96 -1.17
C GLU A 21 -0.01 22.02 -1.65
N ILE A 22 -0.45 23.28 -1.67
CA ILE A 22 0.35 24.42 -2.13
C ILE A 22 0.35 25.49 -1.03
N PRO A 23 1.53 26.00 -0.62
CA PRO A 23 1.64 26.97 0.46
C PRO A 23 0.97 28.30 0.08
N GLY A 24 0.32 28.94 1.05
CA GLY A 24 -0.41 30.19 0.85
C GLY A 24 -1.73 30.04 0.06
N CYS A 25 -2.08 28.83 -0.35
CA CYS A 25 -3.33 28.54 -1.04
C CYS A 25 -4.29 27.80 -0.10
N PRO A 26 -5.43 28.42 0.31
CA PRO A 26 -6.37 27.76 1.22
C PRO A 26 -6.92 26.47 0.60
N GLY A 27 -6.63 25.35 1.27
CA GLY A 27 -7.02 23.98 0.93
C GLY A 27 -8.42 23.61 1.44
N GLY A 28 -8.98 22.53 0.90
CA GLY A 28 -10.08 21.78 1.52
C GLY A 28 -9.54 20.53 2.26
N PRO A 29 -10.41 19.63 2.73
CA PRO A 29 -9.99 18.34 3.31
C PRO A 29 -9.08 17.59 2.33
N GLN A 30 -7.91 17.21 2.80
CA GLN A 30 -6.86 16.60 1.99
C GLN A 30 -7.00 15.09 1.98
N ARG A 31 -6.65 14.45 0.84
CA ARG A 31 -6.53 12.99 0.80
C ARG A 31 -5.28 12.53 1.55
N ALA A 32 -5.32 11.27 2.00
CA ALA A 32 -4.16 10.59 2.56
C ALA A 32 -3.00 10.57 1.55
N ASP A 33 -3.35 10.32 0.28
CA ASP A 33 -2.41 10.34 -0.85
C ASP A 33 -2.53 11.67 -1.61
N ARG A 34 -1.52 12.51 -1.53
CA ARG A 34 -1.50 13.85 -2.16
C ARG A 34 -0.09 14.32 -2.47
N TYR A 35 0.05 15.17 -3.48
CA TYR A 35 1.30 15.88 -3.74
C TYR A 35 1.43 17.12 -2.85
N PHE A 36 2.65 17.51 -2.51
CA PHE A 36 2.91 18.76 -1.80
C PHE A 36 4.01 19.54 -2.50
N LEU A 37 3.84 20.86 -2.54
CA LEU A 37 4.88 21.83 -2.82
C LEU A 37 5.23 22.50 -1.49
N GLU A 38 6.51 22.66 -1.17
CA GLU A 38 6.94 23.30 0.06
C GLU A 38 8.16 24.18 -0.22
N GLU A 39 8.24 25.34 0.40
CA GLU A 39 9.44 26.18 0.36
C GLU A 39 10.18 26.05 1.70
N ARG A 40 11.48 25.73 1.62
CA ARG A 40 12.38 25.50 2.75
C ARG A 40 13.69 26.23 2.50
N ALA A 41 13.90 27.32 3.24
CA ALA A 41 15.15 28.09 3.21
C ALA A 41 15.58 28.51 1.79
N GLY A 42 14.62 28.94 0.97
CA GLY A 42 14.85 29.35 -0.42
C GLY A 42 14.92 28.21 -1.43
N VAL A 43 14.71 26.96 -1.00
CA VAL A 43 14.63 25.78 -1.88
C VAL A 43 13.18 25.31 -1.94
N TRP A 44 12.71 25.07 -3.15
CA TRP A 44 11.39 24.51 -3.42
C TRP A 44 11.47 23.00 -3.49
N VAL A 45 10.69 22.34 -2.65
CA VAL A 45 10.62 20.89 -2.54
C VAL A 45 9.28 20.44 -3.08
N VAL A 46 9.31 19.49 -4.02
CA VAL A 46 8.11 18.80 -4.50
C VAL A 46 8.15 17.38 -3.97
N GLY A 47 7.04 16.91 -3.42
CA GLY A 47 6.94 15.58 -2.87
C GLY A 47 5.53 15.02 -2.87
N VAL A 48 5.39 13.83 -2.33
CA VAL A 48 4.11 13.16 -2.14
C VAL A 48 3.97 12.75 -0.67
N HIS A 49 2.77 12.89 -0.14
CA HIS A 49 2.36 12.28 1.10
C HIS A 49 1.54 11.06 0.74
N GLU A 50 1.98 9.86 1.11
CA GLU A 50 1.25 8.62 0.90
C GLU A 50 1.19 7.85 2.21
N ARG A 51 0.00 7.37 2.58
CA ARG A 51 -0.19 6.50 3.77
C ARG A 51 0.43 7.01 5.09
N GLY A 52 0.55 8.33 5.26
CA GLY A 52 1.14 8.94 6.46
C GLY A 52 2.63 9.30 6.34
N GLU A 53 3.29 8.93 5.23
CA GLU A 53 4.70 9.21 4.97
C GLU A 53 4.88 10.31 3.93
N ARG A 54 5.85 11.20 4.14
CA ARG A 54 6.22 12.26 3.18
C ARG A 54 7.51 11.86 2.46
N ALA A 55 7.41 11.65 1.15
CA ALA A 55 8.56 11.41 0.28
C ALA A 55 8.86 12.66 -0.55
N VAL A 56 10.13 13.07 -0.58
CA VAL A 56 10.59 14.13 -1.49
C VAL A 56 10.87 13.50 -2.84
N LEU A 57 10.26 14.05 -3.89
CA LEU A 57 10.49 13.62 -5.26
C LEU A 57 11.61 14.42 -5.89
N GLU A 58 11.56 15.75 -5.76
CA GLU A 58 12.52 16.63 -6.41
C GLU A 58 12.72 17.95 -5.64
N ARG A 59 13.87 18.60 -5.85
CA ARG A 59 14.21 19.89 -5.24
C ARG A 59 14.65 20.88 -6.31
N PHE A 60 14.17 22.11 -6.19
CA PHE A 60 14.43 23.19 -7.13
C PHE A 60 14.87 24.45 -6.39
N THR A 61 15.77 25.20 -7.00
CA THR A 61 16.13 26.56 -6.56
C THR A 61 15.12 27.62 -6.98
N ASP A 62 14.23 27.27 -7.91
CA ASP A 62 13.33 28.21 -8.59
C ASP A 62 11.86 27.79 -8.42
N GLU A 63 11.03 28.71 -7.95
CA GLU A 63 9.58 28.50 -7.78
C GLU A 63 8.92 28.10 -9.10
N ASP A 64 9.29 28.78 -10.19
CA ASP A 64 8.73 28.55 -11.51
C ASP A 64 8.97 27.14 -12.02
N ARG A 65 10.18 26.61 -11.82
CA ARG A 65 10.53 25.24 -12.21
C ARG A 65 9.78 24.21 -11.38
N ALA A 66 9.74 24.41 -10.07
CA ALA A 66 9.00 23.52 -9.17
C ALA A 66 7.50 23.49 -9.50
N CYS A 67 6.92 24.67 -9.77
CA CYS A 67 5.51 24.78 -10.11
C CYS A 67 5.20 24.13 -11.46
N ARG A 68 6.03 24.34 -12.50
CA ARG A 68 5.84 23.69 -13.81
C ARG A 68 5.95 22.18 -13.70
N TRP A 69 6.97 21.69 -13.00
CA TRP A 69 7.15 20.26 -12.79
C TRP A 69 5.93 19.63 -12.10
N LEU A 70 5.40 20.27 -11.06
CA LEU A 70 4.21 19.78 -10.36
C LEU A 70 2.94 19.87 -11.23
N TYR A 71 2.82 20.92 -12.05
CA TYR A 71 1.72 21.03 -13.03
C TYR A 71 1.77 19.87 -14.00
N ASP A 72 2.89 19.70 -14.71
CA ASP A 72 3.08 18.61 -15.65
C ASP A 72 2.79 17.28 -14.97
N ARG A 73 3.31 17.03 -13.77
CA ARG A 73 3.05 15.77 -13.05
C ARG A 73 1.57 15.48 -12.76
N LEU A 74 0.76 16.52 -12.52
CA LEU A 74 -0.66 16.39 -12.17
C LEU A 74 -1.59 16.44 -13.38
N THR A 75 -1.14 16.99 -14.51
CA THR A 75 -1.91 17.10 -15.75
C THR A 75 -1.48 16.11 -16.83
N ASP A 76 -0.23 15.68 -16.80
CA ASP A 76 0.26 14.51 -17.50
C ASP A 76 -0.32 13.32 -16.75
N GLY A 77 -1.59 13.03 -17.04
CA GLY A 77 -2.28 11.86 -16.53
C GLY A 77 -1.46 10.65 -16.93
N GLY A 78 -0.59 10.17 -16.02
CA GLY A 78 -0.01 8.84 -16.13
C GLY A 78 -1.16 7.91 -16.49
N PRO A 79 -0.96 7.00 -17.46
CA PRO A 79 -2.04 6.35 -18.17
C PRO A 79 -3.10 5.92 -17.16
N ALA A 80 -4.35 6.32 -17.40
CA ALA A 80 -5.48 5.71 -16.71
C ALA A 80 -5.18 4.21 -16.66
N PRO A 81 -5.25 3.52 -15.50
CA PRO A 81 -4.93 2.11 -15.43
C PRO A 81 -5.67 1.48 -16.60
N VAL A 82 -4.91 1.02 -17.59
CA VAL A 82 -5.49 0.44 -18.79
C VAL A 82 -6.45 -0.61 -18.24
N PRO A 83 -7.78 -0.53 -18.51
CA PRO A 83 -8.62 -1.66 -18.20
C PRO A 83 -7.96 -2.78 -18.98
N ALA A 84 -7.34 -3.71 -18.24
CA ALA A 84 -6.55 -4.79 -18.84
C ALA A 84 -7.39 -5.34 -19.98
N ALA A 85 -6.80 -5.43 -21.18
CA ALA A 85 -7.51 -6.00 -22.31
C ALA A 85 -8.10 -7.34 -21.84
N PRO A 86 -9.31 -7.74 -22.28
CA PRO A 86 -9.99 -8.93 -21.76
C PRO A 86 -9.08 -10.16 -21.66
N GLU A 87 -8.14 -10.30 -22.61
CA GLU A 87 -7.13 -11.36 -22.67
C GLU A 87 -6.06 -11.30 -21.57
N GLU A 88 -5.61 -10.10 -21.20
CA GLU A 88 -4.67 -9.88 -20.08
C GLU A 88 -5.35 -10.09 -18.73
N MET A 89 -6.63 -9.70 -18.62
CA MET A 89 -7.45 -9.95 -17.45
C MET A 89 -7.70 -11.46 -17.26
N ASP A 90 -7.96 -12.18 -18.36
CA ASP A 90 -8.13 -13.64 -18.33
C ASP A 90 -6.84 -14.34 -17.89
N ALA A 91 -5.68 -13.92 -18.40
CA ALA A 91 -4.38 -14.46 -17.99
C ALA A 91 -4.09 -14.23 -16.50
N LEU A 92 -4.37 -13.02 -15.98
CA LEU A 92 -4.23 -12.70 -14.55
C LEU A 92 -5.21 -13.49 -13.67
N LEU A 93 -6.46 -13.64 -14.13
CA LEU A 93 -7.46 -14.43 -13.44
C LEU A 93 -7.06 -15.92 -13.41
N HIS A 94 -6.53 -16.44 -14.52
CA HIS A 94 -6.06 -17.83 -14.62
C HIS A 94 -4.89 -18.13 -13.67
N ASP A 95 -3.94 -17.19 -13.54
CA ASP A 95 -2.84 -17.34 -12.58
C ASP A 95 -3.36 -17.28 -11.13
N SER A 96 -4.32 -16.40 -10.86
CA SER A 96 -4.95 -16.28 -9.54
C SER A 96 -5.74 -17.52 -9.13
N ASP A 97 -6.47 -18.16 -10.05
CA ASP A 97 -7.22 -19.41 -9.81
C ASP A 97 -6.28 -20.59 -9.50
N GLY A 98 -5.13 -20.64 -10.17
CA GLY A 98 -4.08 -21.61 -9.87
C GLY A 98 -3.50 -21.44 -8.46
N ILE A 99 -3.32 -20.19 -8.03
CA ILE A 99 -2.84 -19.87 -6.67
C ILE A 99 -3.90 -20.22 -5.62
N GLN A 100 -5.17 -19.87 -5.84
CA GLN A 100 -6.28 -20.15 -4.91
C GLN A 100 -6.51 -21.66 -4.73
N ARG A 101 -6.45 -22.42 -5.81
CA ARG A 101 -6.59 -23.89 -5.76
C ARG A 101 -5.50 -24.54 -4.91
N ARG A 102 -4.24 -24.17 -5.15
CA ARG A 102 -3.10 -24.69 -4.38
C ARG A 102 -3.20 -24.33 -2.89
N ALA A 103 -3.61 -23.10 -2.58
CA ALA A 103 -3.81 -22.66 -1.20
C ALA A 103 -4.90 -23.50 -0.50
N ARG A 104 -6.01 -23.78 -1.18
CA ARG A 104 -7.10 -24.60 -0.63
C ARG A 104 -6.67 -26.04 -0.39
N GLU A 105 -5.97 -26.65 -1.33
CA GLU A 105 -5.47 -28.03 -1.19
C GLU A 105 -4.47 -28.17 -0.05
N GLN A 106 -3.59 -27.18 0.14
CA GLN A 106 -2.66 -27.14 1.27
C GLN A 106 -3.38 -27.01 2.61
N PHE A 107 -4.41 -26.15 2.67
CA PHE A 107 -5.23 -25.98 3.86
C PHE A 107 -6.02 -27.24 4.21
N GLU A 108 -6.63 -27.90 3.23
CA GLU A 108 -7.37 -29.15 3.42
C GLU A 108 -6.45 -30.29 3.87
N ARG A 109 -5.22 -30.38 3.35
CA ARG A 109 -4.21 -31.34 3.84
C ARG A 109 -3.81 -31.05 5.28
N ALA A 110 -3.52 -29.80 5.63
CA ALA A 110 -3.17 -29.41 6.98
C ALA A 110 -4.31 -29.70 7.98
N LEU A 111 -5.56 -29.47 7.58
CA LEU A 111 -6.73 -29.78 8.41
C LEU A 111 -6.94 -31.29 8.58
N ALA A 112 -6.70 -32.09 7.53
CA ALA A 112 -6.77 -33.54 7.61
C ALA A 112 -5.65 -34.12 8.50
N GLU A 113 -4.46 -33.55 8.46
CA GLU A 113 -3.34 -33.92 9.34
C GLU A 113 -3.65 -33.57 10.80
N ALA A 114 -4.17 -32.35 11.06
CA ALA A 114 -4.58 -31.92 12.39
C ALA A 114 -5.70 -32.80 12.97
N ARG A 115 -6.65 -33.24 12.13
CA ARG A 115 -7.72 -34.18 12.52
C ARG A 115 -7.23 -35.61 12.75
N ARG A 116 -6.13 -36.02 12.10
CA ARG A 116 -5.51 -37.34 12.27
C ARG A 116 -4.56 -37.40 13.45
N ARG A 117 -4.17 -36.25 14.02
CA ARG A 117 -3.43 -36.20 15.28
C ARG A 117 -4.42 -36.52 16.42
N PRO A 118 -4.34 -37.71 17.06
CA PRO A 118 -5.17 -37.95 18.22
C PRO A 118 -4.74 -36.98 19.34
N LEU A 119 -5.70 -36.53 20.15
CA LEU A 119 -5.40 -35.95 21.46
C LEU A 119 -4.42 -36.90 22.17
N GLN A 120 -3.15 -36.51 22.30
CA GLN A 120 -2.31 -37.09 23.33
C GLN A 120 -2.73 -36.44 24.64
N GLU A 121 -3.73 -37.05 25.29
CA GLU A 121 -3.94 -36.95 26.73
C GLU A 121 -3.22 -38.12 27.44
N PRO A 122 -2.76 -37.93 28.70
CA PRO A 122 -1.68 -38.69 29.31
C PRO A 122 -2.11 -40.10 29.72
N ALA A 123 -1.34 -41.12 29.35
CA ALA A 123 -1.56 -42.49 29.80
C ALA A 123 -1.03 -42.69 31.22
N ALA A 124 -1.95 -42.77 32.19
CA ALA A 124 -1.73 -43.47 33.44
C ALA A 124 -1.86 -44.99 33.21
N ALA A 125 -0.87 -45.77 33.66
CA ALA A 125 -0.97 -47.21 33.96
C ALA A 125 0.23 -47.53 34.88
N ASP A 126 0.06 -47.55 36.21
CA ASP A 126 -0.34 -48.70 37.05
C ASP A 126 0.78 -49.76 37.21
N GLY A 127 1.10 -50.12 38.46
CA GLY A 127 2.24 -50.97 38.91
C GLY A 127 2.15 -52.45 38.48
N PRO A 128 2.95 -53.42 39.00
CA PRO A 128 3.30 -53.61 40.42
C PRO A 128 4.69 -54.27 40.72
N ALA A 129 5.04 -54.44 42.02
CA ALA A 129 5.67 -55.64 42.66
C ALA A 129 6.55 -55.29 43.89
N GLU A 130 6.04 -55.54 45.09
CA GLU A 130 6.86 -55.98 46.26
C GLU A 130 7.41 -57.41 45.99
N PRO A 131 8.49 -57.94 46.63
CA PRO A 131 8.79 -57.98 48.10
C PRO A 131 10.33 -58.11 48.42
N PRO A 132 10.86 -58.72 49.54
CA PRO A 132 10.36 -59.03 50.90
C PRO A 132 11.27 -58.59 52.11
N LEU A 133 10.68 -58.61 53.32
CA LEU A 133 11.10 -59.11 54.68
C LEU A 133 12.58 -58.94 55.14
N SER A 134 12.98 -58.69 56.40
CA SER A 134 12.49 -58.85 57.79
C SER A 134 13.66 -58.38 58.71
N PRO A 135 13.69 -58.55 60.07
CA PRO A 135 12.69 -59.06 61.02
C PRO A 135 12.13 -58.01 62.00
#